data_AF-A0A349VZ96-F1
#
_entry.id   AF-A0A349VZ96-F1
#
_cell.length_a   1.000
_cell.length_b   1.000
_cell.length_c   1.000
_cell.angle_alpha   90.00
_cell.angle_beta   90.00
_cell.angle_gamma   90.00
#
_symmetry.space_group_name_H-M   'P 1'
#
loop_
_entity.id
_entity.type
_entity.pdbx_description
1 polymer ?
#
loop_
_entity_poly.entity_id
_entity_poly.type
_entity_poly.pdbx_seq_one_letter_code
_entity_poly.pdbx_strand_id
1 'polypeptide(L)'
;MNKVIDIGQYITVAVNWLTDHLEPFFNLIKNTGNASIIGLEWVLTTIPFFIIIALFTALAWWKSGKGVALTTLLGLTLIYLMGFWIATMETLALVLVATLTALVISVPLGVWA
;
A
#
# COMPACT_ATOMS: atom_id res chain seq x y z
N MET A 1 20.84 -37.76 -15.08
CA MET A 1 20.53 -36.91 -16.25
C MET A 1 21.26 -35.59 -16.05
N ASN A 2 22.48 -35.49 -16.59
CA ASN A 2 23.36 -34.33 -16.38
C ASN A 2 22.80 -33.14 -17.16
N LYS A 3 22.44 -32.06 -16.45
CA LYS A 3 22.00 -30.81 -17.08
C LYS A 3 23.19 -30.18 -17.80
N VAL A 4 23.09 -30.07 -19.12
CA VAL A 4 24.16 -29.54 -19.99
C VAL A 4 24.32 -28.02 -19.86
N ILE A 5 23.30 -27.32 -19.36
CA ILE A 5 23.35 -25.91 -18.97
C ILE A 5 22.56 -25.74 -17.68
N ASP A 6 23.24 -25.56 -16.55
CA ASP A 6 22.60 -25.23 -15.27
C ASP A 6 22.36 -23.72 -15.18
N ILE A 7 21.40 -23.21 -15.97
CA ILE A 7 20.96 -21.80 -15.94
C ILE A 7 20.63 -21.37 -14.50
N GLY A 8 20.12 -22.30 -13.68
CA GLY A 8 19.88 -22.09 -12.27
C GLY A 8 21.13 -21.70 -11.49
N GLN A 9 22.29 -22.30 -11.75
CA GLN A 9 23.55 -21.94 -11.07
C GLN A 9 24.01 -20.53 -11.47
N TYR A 10 23.94 -20.17 -12.75
CA TYR A 10 24.32 -18.83 -13.21
C TYR A 10 23.38 -17.74 -12.68
N ILE A 11 22.06 -17.97 -12.67
CA ILE A 11 21.09 -17.04 -12.07
C ILE A 11 21.30 -16.94 -10.56
N THR A 12 21.56 -18.05 -9.86
CA THR A 12 21.80 -18.04 -8.41
C THR A 12 23.06 -17.24 -8.07
N VAL A 13 24.15 -17.41 -8.84
CA VAL A 13 25.37 -16.60 -8.66
C VAL A 13 25.09 -15.13 -8.90
N ALA A 14 24.31 -14.77 -9.94
CA ALA A 14 23.94 -13.39 -10.21
C ALA A 14 23.05 -12.78 -9.13
N VAL A 15 22.03 -13.51 -8.66
CA VAL A 15 21.12 -13.07 -7.59
C VAL A 15 21.86 -12.96 -6.25
N ASN A 16 22.73 -13.91 -5.93
CA ASN A 16 23.55 -13.85 -4.72
C ASN A 16 24.51 -12.67 -4.78
N TRP A 17 25.19 -12.44 -5.91
CA TRP A 17 26.04 -11.26 -6.07
C TRP A 17 25.26 -9.95 -5.90
N LEU A 18 24.07 -9.87 -6.50
CA LEU A 18 23.18 -8.71 -6.38
C LEU A 18 22.72 -8.52 -4.93
N THR A 19 22.40 -9.60 -4.23
CA THR A 19 21.99 -9.56 -2.83
C THR A 19 23.17 -9.14 -1.97
N ASP A 20 24.34 -9.77 -2.07
CA ASP A 20 25.50 -9.46 -1.24
C ASP A 20 25.99 -8.00 -1.39
N HIS A 21 25.84 -7.39 -2.58
CA HIS A 21 26.32 -6.02 -2.83
C HIS A 21 25.22 -4.95 -2.70
N LEU A 22 23.97 -5.26 -3.05
CA LEU A 22 22.84 -4.32 -3.01
C LEU A 22 21.82 -4.63 -1.91
N GLU A 23 22.05 -5.62 -1.05
CA GLU A 23 21.25 -5.85 0.16
C GLU A 23 20.96 -4.57 0.94
N PRO A 24 21.93 -3.69 1.26
CA PRO A 24 21.62 -2.45 1.96
C PRO A 24 20.63 -1.55 1.20
N PHE A 25 20.71 -1.53 -0.14
CA PHE A 25 19.78 -0.78 -0.98
C PHE A 25 18.37 -1.40 -1.02
N PHE A 26 18.27 -2.72 -1.21
CA PHE A 26 16.99 -3.43 -1.20
C PHE A 26 16.32 -3.37 0.18
N ASN A 27 17.11 -3.51 1.25
CA ASN A 27 16.63 -3.38 2.62
C ASN A 27 16.14 -1.95 2.90
N LEU A 28 16.80 -0.91 2.39
CA LEU A 28 16.33 0.46 2.52
C LEU A 28 14.95 0.64 1.89
N ILE A 29 14.75 0.19 0.65
CA ILE A 29 13.46 0.28 -0.06
C ILE A 29 12.39 -0.50 0.72
N LYS A 30 12.68 -1.76 1.07
CA LYS A 30 11.76 -2.63 1.79
C LYS A 30 11.36 -2.04 3.14
N ASN A 31 12.33 -1.58 3.92
CA ASN A 31 12.09 -1.03 5.24
C ASN A 31 11.32 0.28 5.16
N THR A 32 11.65 1.16 4.22
CA THR A 32 10.95 2.44 4.04
C THR A 32 9.50 2.22 3.60
N GLY A 33 9.28 1.31 2.64
CA GLY A 33 7.94 0.94 2.18
C GLY A 33 7.11 0.31 3.31
N ASN A 34 7.64 -0.71 3.98
CA ASN A 34 6.95 -1.36 5.10
C ASN A 34 6.69 -0.40 6.26
N ALA A 35 7.66 0.44 6.63
CA ALA A 35 7.47 1.41 7.71
C ALA A 35 6.35 2.41 7.38
N SER A 36 6.26 2.83 6.11
CA SER A 36 5.19 3.73 5.65
C SER A 36 3.82 3.06 5.70
N ILE A 37 3.72 1.82 5.24
CA ILE A 37 2.49 1.02 5.27
C ILE A 37 2.05 0.80 6.72
N ILE A 38 2.90 0.18 7.54
CA ILE A 38 2.61 -0.12 8.95
C ILE A 38 2.29 1.15 9.74
N GLY A 39 3.01 2.24 9.47
CA GLY A 39 2.75 3.53 10.10
C GLY A 39 1.34 4.06 9.79
N LEU A 40 0.92 3.97 8.53
CA LEU A 40 -0.42 4.41 8.12
C LEU A 40 -1.51 3.44 8.60
N GLU A 41 -1.27 2.14 8.55
CA GLU A 41 -2.14 1.10 9.13
C GLU A 41 -2.38 1.34 10.61
N TRP A 42 -1.32 1.63 11.36
CA TRP A 42 -1.40 1.90 12.79
C TRP A 42 -2.26 3.14 13.07
N VAL A 43 -2.10 4.22 12.30
CA VAL A 43 -2.93 5.42 12.42
C VAL A 43 -4.39 5.11 12.11
N LEU A 44 -4.68 4.41 11.02
CA LEU A 44 -6.04 4.09 10.57
C LEU A 44 -6.76 3.09 11.48
N THR A 45 -6.03 2.17 12.11
CA THR A 45 -6.62 1.15 13.00
C THR A 45 -6.75 1.64 14.44
N THR A 46 -5.90 2.56 14.88
CA THR A 46 -5.97 3.16 16.23
C THR A 46 -7.15 4.12 16.35
N ILE A 47 -7.52 4.81 15.26
CA ILE A 47 -8.68 5.70 15.27
C ILE A 47 -9.97 4.85 15.34
N PRO A 48 -10.90 5.15 16.27
CA PRO A 48 -12.17 4.46 16.36
C PRO A 48 -12.98 4.50 15.06
N PHE A 49 -13.59 3.37 14.69
CA PHE A 49 -14.28 3.19 13.40
C PHE A 49 -15.30 4.29 13.08
N PHE A 50 -16.06 4.76 14.07
CA PHE A 50 -17.09 5.78 13.88
C PHE A 50 -16.52 7.13 13.42
N ILE A 51 -15.29 7.47 13.83
CA ILE A 51 -14.62 8.71 13.40
C ILE A 51 -14.22 8.60 11.92
N ILE A 52 -13.66 7.47 11.52
CA ILE A 52 -13.25 7.22 10.13
C ILE A 52 -14.46 7.22 9.20
N ILE A 53 -15.54 6.53 9.57
CA ILE A 53 -16.78 6.52 8.79
C ILE A 53 -17.32 7.95 8.64
N ALA A 54 -17.43 8.70 9.74
CA ALA A 54 -17.89 10.07 9.70
C ALA A 54 -17.01 10.97 8.81
N LEU A 55 -15.69 10.82 8.90
CA LEU A 55 -14.73 11.55 8.08
C LEU A 55 -14.91 11.27 6.59
N PHE A 56 -14.90 10.00 6.18
CA PHE A 56 -15.06 9.63 4.77
C PHE A 56 -16.44 9.99 4.22
N THR A 57 -17.50 9.85 5.01
CA THR A 57 -18.84 10.30 4.63
C THR A 57 -18.89 11.81 4.45
N ALA A 58 -18.27 12.60 5.34
CA ALA A 58 -18.21 14.05 5.21
C ALA A 58 -17.41 14.48 3.97
N LEU A 59 -16.28 13.83 3.69
CA LEU A 59 -15.49 14.07 2.47
C LEU A 59 -16.27 13.72 1.20
N ALA A 60 -16.99 12.59 1.20
CA ALA A 60 -17.84 12.18 0.09
C ALA A 60 -18.99 13.17 -0.14
N TRP A 61 -19.61 13.68 0.93
CA TRP A 61 -20.66 14.68 0.82
C TRP A 61 -20.12 15.99 0.23
N TRP A 62 -18.97 16.45 0.71
CA TRP A 62 -18.36 17.70 0.23
C TRP A 62 -17.99 17.63 -1.26
N LYS A 63 -17.44 16.50 -1.73
CA LYS A 63 -16.93 16.40 -3.11
C LYS A 63 -17.93 15.89 -4.14
N SER A 64 -18.84 14.99 -3.74
CA SER A 64 -19.70 14.25 -4.68
C SER A 64 -21.20 14.34 -4.37
N GLY A 65 -21.59 15.06 -3.32
CA GLY A 65 -22.99 15.31 -2.96
C GLY A 65 -23.63 14.18 -2.15
N LYS A 66 -24.95 14.30 -1.93
CA LYS A 66 -25.71 13.49 -0.95
C LYS A 66 -25.80 12.00 -1.30
N GLY A 67 -25.88 11.66 -2.60
CA GLY A 67 -26.03 10.27 -3.05
C GLY A 67 -24.80 9.41 -2.73
N VAL A 68 -23.60 9.92 -3.05
CA VAL A 68 -22.34 9.21 -2.78
C VAL A 68 -22.08 9.13 -1.28
N ALA A 69 -22.37 10.19 -0.53
CA ALA A 69 -22.21 10.20 0.93
C ALA A 69 -23.01 9.09 1.62
N LEU A 70 -24.27 8.87 1.20
CA LEU A 70 -25.11 7.80 1.74
C LEU A 70 -24.53 6.42 1.42
N THR A 71 -24.08 6.20 0.17
CA THR A 71 -23.43 4.95 -0.23
C THR A 71 -22.14 4.71 0.54
N THR A 72 -21.31 5.73 0.77
CA THR A 72 -20.09 5.63 1.57
C THR A 72 -20.40 5.26 3.03
N LEU A 73 -21.39 5.92 3.64
CA LEU A 73 -21.81 5.62 5.01
C LEU A 73 -22.32 4.19 5.15
N LEU A 74 -23.22 3.76 4.26
CA LEU A 74 -23.78 2.42 4.27
C LEU A 74 -22.71 1.35 3.97
N GLY A 75 -21.85 1.60 2.98
CA GLY A 75 -20.78 0.67 2.58
C GLY A 75 -19.74 0.47 3.68
N LEU A 76 -19.23 1.55 4.27
CA LEU A 76 -18.24 1.43 5.37
C LEU A 76 -18.87 0.83 6.63
N THR A 77 -20.12 1.16 6.93
CA THR A 77 -20.85 0.53 8.05
C THR A 77 -21.04 -0.97 7.80
N LEU A 78 -21.37 -1.38 6.57
CA LEU A 78 -21.49 -2.78 6.19
C LEU A 78 -20.17 -3.55 6.38
N ILE A 79 -19.05 -2.97 5.95
CA ILE A 79 -17.71 -3.56 6.13
C ILE A 79 -17.41 -3.78 7.62
N TYR A 80 -17.74 -2.79 8.47
CA TYR A 80 -17.60 -2.92 9.92
C TYR A 80 -18.47 -4.05 10.47
N LEU A 81 -19.73 -4.16 10.05
CA LEU A 81 -20.65 -5.21 10.47
C LEU A 81 -20.20 -6.61 10.04
N MET A 82 -19.49 -6.73 8.92
CA MET A 82 -18.91 -8.00 8.46
C MET A 82 -17.62 -8.39 9.22
N GLY A 83 -17.08 -7.51 10.07
CA GLY A 83 -15.84 -7.76 10.80
C GLY A 83 -14.56 -7.58 9.98
N PHE A 84 -14.65 -7.09 8.73
CA PHE A 84 -13.49 -6.90 7.83
C PHE A 84 -12.88 -5.49 7.94
N TRP A 85 -13.12 -4.77 9.04
CA TRP A 85 -12.65 -3.40 9.22
C TRP A 85 -11.12 -3.29 9.12
N ILE A 86 -10.39 -4.13 9.88
CA ILE A 86 -8.92 -4.08 9.95
C ILE A 86 -8.31 -4.37 8.57
N ALA A 87 -8.71 -5.47 7.92
CA ALA A 87 -8.24 -5.82 6.58
C ALA A 87 -8.54 -4.71 5.55
N THR A 88 -9.69 -4.03 5.68
CA THR A 88 -10.02 -2.91 4.81
C THR A 88 -9.10 -1.72 5.04
N MET A 89 -8.77 -1.40 6.30
CA MET A 89 -7.82 -0.32 6.61
C MET A 89 -6.39 -0.65 6.14
N GLU A 90 -5.97 -1.91 6.23
CA GLU A 90 -4.67 -2.39 5.70
C GLU A 90 -4.58 -2.20 4.18
N THR A 91 -5.61 -2.65 3.44
CA THR A 91 -5.63 -2.44 1.98
C THR A 91 -5.66 -0.95 1.60
N LEU A 92 -6.41 -0.13 2.34
CA LEU A 92 -6.46 1.31 2.12
C LEU A 92 -5.10 1.97 2.40
N ALA A 93 -4.40 1.56 3.46
CA ALA A 93 -3.05 2.03 3.77
C ALA A 93 -2.06 1.67 2.67
N LEU A 94 -2.08 0.40 2.22
CA LEU A 94 -1.22 -0.08 1.15
C LEU A 94 -1.45 0.71 -0.15
N VAL A 95 -2.70 0.91 -0.55
CA VAL A 95 -3.02 1.66 -1.78
C VAL A 95 -2.61 3.12 -1.66
N LEU A 96 -2.84 3.78 -0.51
CA LEU A 96 -2.40 5.16 -0.31
C LEU A 96 -0.89 5.30 -0.36
N VAL A 97 -0.13 4.44 0.33
CA VAL A 97 1.34 4.47 0.28
C VAL A 97 1.86 4.19 -1.11
N ALA A 98 1.29 3.20 -1.81
CA ALA A 98 1.67 2.86 -3.17
C ALA A 98 1.40 4.02 -4.14
N THR A 99 0.23 4.65 -4.07
CA THR A 99 -0.12 5.78 -4.94
C THR A 99 0.73 7.00 -4.65
N LEU A 100 0.97 7.35 -3.39
CA LEU A 100 1.85 8.46 -3.02
C LEU A 100 3.29 8.23 -3.47
N THR A 101 3.84 7.03 -3.23
CA THR A 101 5.20 6.68 -3.67
C THR A 101 5.30 6.71 -5.18
N ALA A 102 4.30 6.16 -5.88
CA ALA A 102 4.22 6.22 -7.33
C ALA A 102 4.17 7.66 -7.84
N LEU A 103 3.36 8.54 -7.25
CA LEU A 103 3.30 9.95 -7.64
C LEU A 103 4.61 10.69 -7.40
N VAL A 104 5.23 10.49 -6.23
CA VAL A 104 6.50 11.14 -5.86
C VAL A 104 7.62 10.76 -6.82
N ILE A 105 7.64 9.53 -7.33
CA ILE A 105 8.66 9.06 -8.29
C ILE A 105 8.26 9.40 -9.72
N SER A 106 7.00 9.18 -10.09
CA SER A 106 6.53 9.29 -11.47
C SER A 106 6.41 10.74 -11.95
N VAL A 107 6.02 11.69 -11.08
CA VAL A 107 5.89 13.10 -11.50
C VAL A 107 7.25 13.71 -11.88
N PRO A 108 8.32 13.60 -11.07
CA PRO A 108 9.64 14.09 -11.48
C PRO A 108 10.20 13.38 -12.72
N LEU A 109 10.09 12.05 -12.78
CA LEU A 109 10.55 11.29 -13.95
C LEU A 109 9.80 11.66 -15.22
N GLY A 110 8.50 11.95 -15.12
CA GLY A 110 7.67 12.37 -16.24
C GLY A 110 7.92 13.81 -16.71
N VAL A 111 8.42 14.70 -15.84
CA VAL A 111 8.78 16.08 -16.20
C VAL A 111 10.18 16.15 -16.81
N TRP A 112 11.09 15.24 -16.42
CA TRP A 112 12.45 15.18 -16.96
C TRP A 112 12.56 14.51 -18.33
N ALA A 113 11.55 13.74 -18.74
CA ALA A 113 11.46 13.11 -20.07
C ALA A 113 10.76 14.04 -21.08
#